data_AF-C0ZS45-F1
#
_entry.id   AF-C0ZS45-F1
#
_cell.length_a   1.000
_cell.length_b   1.000
_cell.length_c   1.000
_cell.angle_alpha   90.00
_cell.angle_beta   90.00
_cell.angle_gamma   90.00
#
_symmetry.space_group_name_H-M   'P 1'
#
loop_
_entity.id
_entity.type
_entity.pdbx_description
1 polymer ?
#
loop_
_entity_poly.entity_id
_entity_poly.type
_entity_poly.pdbx_seq_one_letter_code
_entity_poly.pdbx_strand_id
1 'polypeptide(L)'
;MSREHQFADRPCPVSTLTACCDGNATVDLNLSAIDMGGLVGVWGPGNFDSDTVADGLGALTGRIVDDITAEFEDDSSLEPDEWGGEMVPAWLEILTDIAQTKRVGVTFPSTQVLIDWRDRYLRVWDGYIDELEPDEDHKVARRAVLVHTFEQAVALAAEREPA
;
A
#
# COMPACT_ATOMS: atom_id res chain seq x y z
N MET A 1 41.00 -14.46 35.68
CA MET A 1 40.09 -14.13 34.57
C MET A 1 38.79 -13.64 35.22
N SER A 2 38.75 -12.44 35.82
CA SER A 2 38.50 -11.11 35.23
C SER A 2 37.17 -11.05 34.45
N ARG A 3 36.18 -10.19 34.72
CA ARG A 3 35.82 -9.29 35.85
C ARG A 3 34.34 -8.89 35.58
N GLU A 4 33.53 -8.76 36.63
CA GLU A 4 32.15 -8.26 36.64
C GLU A 4 31.99 -6.90 35.96
N HIS A 5 30.83 -6.56 35.38
CA HIS A 5 30.28 -5.18 35.33
C HIS A 5 28.75 -5.20 35.52
N GLN A 6 28.33 -4.36 36.48
CA GLN A 6 27.01 -4.20 37.07
C GLN A 6 26.01 -3.49 36.14
N PHE A 7 24.75 -3.94 36.19
CA PHE A 7 23.56 -3.15 35.88
C PHE A 7 23.07 -2.46 37.16
N ALA A 8 22.86 -1.14 37.11
CA ALA A 8 22.10 -0.38 38.10
C ALA A 8 21.48 0.89 37.47
N ASP A 9 20.42 1.37 38.12
CA ASP A 9 19.29 2.13 37.59
C ASP A 9 19.47 3.62 37.17
N ARG A 10 18.50 4.03 36.33
CA ARG A 10 17.98 5.34 35.84
C ARG A 10 18.13 6.55 36.81
N PRO A 11 18.08 7.86 36.40
CA PRO A 11 17.11 8.47 35.46
C PRO A 11 17.59 9.64 34.55
N CYS A 12 16.79 9.97 33.52
CA CYS A 12 16.91 11.20 32.72
C CYS A 12 16.01 12.32 33.28
N PRO A 13 16.54 13.54 33.48
CA PRO A 13 15.69 14.73 33.35
C PRO A 13 16.35 15.97 32.69
N VAL A 14 15.49 16.69 31.94
CA VAL A 14 15.34 18.17 31.82
C VAL A 14 16.19 18.96 30.79
N SER A 15 15.47 19.42 29.76
CA SER A 15 15.25 20.79 29.26
C SER A 15 16.39 21.81 29.03
N THR A 16 16.27 22.45 27.84
CA THR A 16 16.59 23.85 27.48
C THR A 16 18.07 24.26 27.44
N LEU A 17 18.64 24.29 26.22
CA LEU A 17 19.78 25.13 25.89
C LEU A 17 19.35 26.16 24.84
N THR A 18 18.92 27.32 25.33
CA THR A 18 19.02 28.58 24.60
C THR A 18 20.51 28.92 24.52
N ALA A 19 21.08 28.96 23.32
CA ALA A 19 22.35 29.60 23.06
C ALA A 19 22.11 30.78 22.12
N CYS A 20 22.12 31.98 22.71
CA CYS A 20 22.31 33.23 22.00
C CYS A 20 23.70 33.23 21.38
N CYS A 21 23.78 33.35 20.05
CA CYS A 21 25.00 33.73 19.36
C CYS A 21 24.76 35.09 18.72
N ASP A 22 25.12 36.16 19.43
CA ASP A 22 25.44 37.44 18.83
C ASP A 22 26.80 37.33 18.13
N GLY A 23 26.89 37.85 16.90
CA GLY A 23 28.14 38.41 16.37
C GLY A 23 28.82 37.69 15.21
N ASN A 24 28.35 38.03 14.01
CA ASN A 24 29.18 38.42 12.85
C ASN A 24 29.95 37.32 12.08
N ALA A 25 29.23 36.61 11.21
CA ALA A 25 29.75 36.24 9.90
C ALA A 25 28.61 36.37 8.88
N THR A 26 28.69 37.41 8.05
CA THR A 26 27.83 37.63 6.89
C THR A 26 28.00 36.48 5.91
N VAL A 27 27.00 35.60 5.80
CA VAL A 27 26.80 34.80 4.60
C VAL A 27 25.61 35.40 3.88
N ASP A 28 25.89 36.28 2.94
CA ASP A 28 24.96 36.64 1.88
C ASP A 28 24.68 35.39 1.06
N LEU A 29 23.65 34.62 1.43
CA LEU A 29 23.02 33.70 0.50
C LEU A 29 22.04 34.50 -0.35
N ASN A 30 22.61 35.17 -1.34
CA ASN A 30 21.92 35.80 -2.43
C ASN A 30 21.11 34.72 -3.19
N LEU A 31 19.82 34.61 -2.85
CA LEU A 31 18.88 33.65 -3.44
C LEU A 31 18.35 34.20 -4.78
N SER A 32 19.27 34.49 -5.71
CA SER A 32 18.90 34.86 -7.07
C SER A 32 19.85 34.20 -8.07
N ALA A 33 19.25 33.40 -8.96
CA ALA A 33 19.77 32.86 -10.21
C ALA A 33 20.56 31.52 -10.14
N ILE A 34 19.80 30.42 -10.21
CA ILE A 34 19.99 29.47 -11.33
C ILE A 34 18.60 29.22 -11.95
N ASP A 35 18.17 30.16 -12.79
CA ASP A 35 17.34 29.85 -13.95
C ASP A 35 18.29 29.80 -15.15
N MET A 36 18.68 28.59 -15.55
CA MET A 36 19.46 28.33 -16.77
C MET A 36 19.02 26.99 -17.36
N GLY A 37 17.90 27.02 -18.08
CA GLY A 37 17.70 26.31 -19.35
C GLY A 37 17.87 24.79 -19.38
N GLY A 38 16.74 24.08 -19.31
CA GLY A 38 16.63 22.70 -19.78
C GLY A 38 15.66 21.87 -18.97
N LEU A 39 14.48 21.59 -19.53
CA LEU A 39 13.48 20.65 -19.03
C LEU A 39 14.06 19.21 -18.98
N VAL A 40 14.76 18.87 -17.91
CA VAL A 40 15.13 17.49 -17.56
C VAL A 40 14.51 17.16 -16.20
N GLY A 41 13.78 16.05 -16.13
CA GLY A 41 12.92 15.67 -15.00
C GLY A 41 13.61 15.80 -13.66
N VAL A 42 13.17 16.77 -12.86
CA VAL A 42 13.71 17.02 -11.53
C VAL A 42 13.09 16.01 -10.58
N TRP A 43 13.76 14.87 -10.45
CA TRP A 43 13.53 13.90 -9.39
C TRP A 43 14.17 14.39 -8.08
N GLY A 44 13.44 14.26 -6.97
CA GLY A 44 13.89 14.57 -5.62
C GLY A 44 14.82 13.51 -4.98
N PRO A 45 15.25 13.73 -3.72
CA PRO A 45 16.16 12.81 -3.02
C PRO A 45 15.44 11.64 -2.32
N GLY A 46 14.12 11.55 -2.40
CA GLY A 46 13.33 10.50 -1.75
C GLY A 46 13.42 9.15 -2.47
N ASN A 47 13.12 8.06 -1.74
CA ASN A 47 13.21 6.70 -2.29
C ASN A 47 12.31 6.46 -3.52
N PHE A 48 11.21 7.22 -3.66
CA PHE A 48 10.26 7.10 -4.78
C PHE A 48 10.40 8.22 -5.80
N ASP A 49 11.38 9.10 -5.60
CA ASP A 49 11.71 10.15 -6.54
C ASP A 49 12.71 9.59 -7.56
N SER A 50 12.30 8.58 -8.32
CA SER A 50 13.12 7.98 -9.37
C SER A 50 12.24 7.26 -10.39
N ASP A 51 12.46 7.55 -11.69
CA ASP A 51 11.84 6.81 -12.80
C ASP A 51 11.99 5.29 -12.65
N THR A 52 13.22 4.83 -12.39
CA THR A 52 13.51 3.41 -12.21
C THR A 52 12.71 2.79 -11.06
N VAL A 53 12.47 3.54 -9.98
CA VAL A 53 11.66 3.06 -8.85
C VAL A 53 10.18 3.07 -9.22
N ALA A 54 9.69 4.06 -9.97
CA ALA A 54 8.32 4.07 -10.48
C ALA A 54 8.06 2.87 -11.40
N ASP A 55 8.97 2.56 -12.32
CA ASP A 55 8.89 1.37 -13.18
C ASP A 55 8.91 0.08 -12.37
N GLY A 56 9.79 -0.01 -11.37
CA GLY A 56 9.88 -1.16 -10.48
C GLY A 56 8.60 -1.36 -9.64
N LEU A 57 7.99 -0.27 -9.17
CA LEU A 57 6.73 -0.31 -8.44
C LEU A 57 5.57 -0.74 -9.36
N GLY A 58 5.56 -0.26 -10.61
CA GLY A 58 4.61 -0.68 -11.63
C GLY A 58 4.72 -2.16 -11.97
N ALA A 59 5.95 -2.68 -12.11
CA ALA A 59 6.18 -4.11 -12.33
C ALA A 59 5.81 -4.98 -11.12
N LEU A 60 5.97 -4.47 -9.89
CA LEU A 60 5.52 -5.19 -8.69
C LEU A 60 4.00 -5.23 -8.61
N THR A 61 3.35 -4.07 -8.71
CA THR A 61 1.88 -3.96 -8.59
C THR A 61 1.16 -4.59 -9.77
N GLY A 62 1.73 -4.52 -10.98
CA GLY A 62 1.23 -5.23 -12.15
C GLY A 62 1.24 -6.74 -11.98
N ARG A 63 2.31 -7.32 -11.40
CA ARG A 63 2.34 -8.76 -11.09
C ARG A 63 1.25 -9.18 -10.11
N ILE A 64 0.98 -8.37 -9.08
CA ILE A 64 -0.13 -8.66 -8.15
C ILE A 64 -1.47 -8.65 -8.89
N VAL A 65 -1.67 -7.70 -9.82
CA VAL A 65 -2.88 -7.66 -10.66
C VAL A 65 -2.98 -8.89 -11.56
N ASP A 66 -1.88 -9.31 -12.17
CA ASP A 66 -1.83 -10.51 -13.01
C ASP A 66 -2.13 -11.78 -12.20
N ASP A 67 -1.54 -11.91 -11.00
CA ASP A 67 -1.78 -13.03 -10.08
C ASP A 67 -3.26 -13.08 -9.67
N ILE A 68 -3.88 -11.94 -9.30
CA ILE A 68 -5.32 -11.89 -9.02
C ILE A 68 -6.12 -12.30 -10.28
N THR A 69 -5.76 -11.77 -11.44
CA THR A 69 -6.48 -12.03 -12.70
C THR A 69 -6.48 -13.52 -13.04
N ALA A 70 -5.36 -14.21 -12.80
CA ALA A 70 -5.21 -15.64 -13.05
C ALA A 70 -6.20 -16.47 -12.22
N GLU A 71 -6.45 -16.09 -10.96
CA GLU A 71 -7.43 -16.79 -10.11
C GLU A 71 -8.87 -16.66 -10.63
N PHE A 72 -9.16 -15.64 -11.46
CA PHE A 72 -10.47 -15.49 -12.12
C PHE A 72 -10.60 -16.26 -13.45
N GLU A 73 -9.59 -17.03 -13.86
CA GLU A 73 -9.70 -17.89 -15.06
C GLU A 73 -10.65 -19.08 -14.82
N ASP A 74 -10.72 -19.59 -13.59
CA ASP A 74 -11.60 -20.68 -13.16
C ASP A 74 -12.31 -20.32 -11.84
N ASP A 75 -13.64 -20.50 -11.79
CA ASP A 75 -14.40 -20.21 -10.57
C ASP A 75 -14.01 -21.15 -9.42
N SER A 76 -13.55 -22.37 -9.70
CA SER A 76 -13.13 -23.31 -8.66
C SER A 76 -11.95 -22.79 -7.85
N SER A 77 -11.03 -22.04 -8.46
CA SER A 77 -9.90 -21.43 -7.76
C SER A 77 -10.30 -20.37 -6.73
N LEU A 78 -11.53 -19.84 -6.82
CA LEU A 78 -12.09 -18.84 -5.92
C LEU A 78 -12.90 -19.43 -4.76
N GLU A 79 -13.06 -20.76 -4.71
CA GLU A 79 -13.76 -21.42 -3.60
C GLU A 79 -13.07 -21.09 -2.25
N PRO A 80 -13.82 -20.92 -1.14
CA PRO A 80 -13.28 -20.39 0.11
C PRO A 80 -12.11 -21.18 0.74
N ASP A 81 -11.95 -22.45 0.40
CA ASP A 81 -10.86 -23.34 0.85
C ASP A 81 -9.77 -23.57 -0.20
N GLU A 82 -9.87 -22.89 -1.35
CA GLU A 82 -8.88 -22.90 -2.40
C GLU A 82 -7.95 -21.68 -2.32
N TRP A 83 -6.81 -21.79 -2.99
CA TRP A 83 -5.74 -20.79 -2.94
C TRP A 83 -6.24 -19.37 -3.32
N GLY A 84 -6.97 -19.23 -4.43
CA GLY A 84 -7.52 -17.95 -4.87
C GLY A 84 -8.60 -17.43 -3.93
N GLY A 85 -9.38 -18.32 -3.30
CA GLY A 85 -10.34 -17.98 -2.25
C GLY A 85 -9.70 -17.24 -1.08
N GLU A 86 -8.50 -17.61 -0.66
CA GLU A 86 -7.77 -16.90 0.40
C GLU A 86 -6.96 -15.71 -0.12
N MET A 87 -6.28 -15.88 -1.25
CA MET A 87 -5.23 -14.95 -1.69
C MET A 87 -5.76 -13.73 -2.45
N VAL A 88 -6.85 -13.85 -3.22
CA VAL A 88 -7.45 -12.71 -3.94
C VAL A 88 -7.78 -11.53 -3.01
N PRO A 89 -8.54 -11.70 -1.90
CA PRO A 89 -8.84 -10.57 -1.01
C PRO A 89 -7.58 -10.03 -0.32
N ALA A 90 -6.62 -10.88 0.05
CA ALA A 90 -5.40 -10.45 0.71
C ALA A 90 -4.50 -9.62 -0.22
N TRP A 91 -4.30 -10.08 -1.46
CA TRP A 91 -3.55 -9.33 -2.47
C TRP A 91 -4.24 -8.02 -2.85
N LEU A 92 -5.57 -8.03 -2.96
CA LEU A 92 -6.33 -6.82 -3.25
C LEU A 92 -6.19 -5.78 -2.13
N GLU A 93 -6.20 -6.19 -0.86
CA GLU A 93 -5.98 -5.31 0.29
C GLU A 93 -4.57 -4.69 0.25
N ILE A 94 -3.53 -5.51 0.05
CA ILE A 94 -2.14 -5.03 -0.11
C ILE A 94 -2.03 -4.03 -1.27
N LEU A 95 -2.65 -4.33 -2.41
CA LEU A 95 -2.61 -3.48 -3.58
C LEU A 95 -3.32 -2.14 -3.31
N THR A 96 -4.45 -2.18 -2.59
CA THR A 96 -5.21 -1.00 -2.18
C THR A 96 -4.38 -0.12 -1.25
N ASP A 97 -3.73 -0.69 -0.23
CA ASP A 97 -2.83 0.04 0.68
C ASP A 97 -1.68 0.72 -0.08
N ILE A 98 -1.07 0.02 -1.03
CA ILE A 98 -0.01 0.60 -1.88
C ILE A 98 -0.58 1.76 -2.71
N ALA A 99 -1.75 1.59 -3.32
CA ALA A 99 -2.36 2.60 -4.18
C ALA A 99 -2.80 3.86 -3.42
N GLN A 100 -3.21 3.74 -2.15
CA GLN A 100 -3.55 4.88 -1.28
C GLN A 100 -2.36 5.83 -1.05
N THR A 101 -1.12 5.36 -1.18
CA THR A 101 0.08 6.20 -1.04
C THR A 101 0.22 7.24 -2.17
N LYS A 102 -0.54 7.11 -3.26
CA LYS A 102 -0.48 7.97 -4.46
C LYS A 102 0.92 8.07 -5.09
N ARG A 103 1.77 7.05 -4.86
CA ARG A 103 3.11 6.95 -5.49
C ARG A 103 2.98 6.79 -7.00
N VAL A 104 3.88 7.45 -7.73
CA VAL A 104 4.01 7.31 -9.19
C VAL A 104 4.41 5.87 -9.53
N GLY A 105 3.85 5.34 -10.62
CA GLY A 105 4.14 4.00 -11.12
C GLY A 105 3.22 2.90 -10.56
N VAL A 106 2.35 3.16 -9.58
CA VAL A 106 1.40 2.15 -9.10
C VAL A 106 0.39 1.78 -10.19
N THR A 107 0.41 0.52 -10.62
CA THR A 107 -0.62 -0.10 -11.44
C THR A 107 -1.79 -0.49 -10.53
N PHE A 108 -3.02 -0.17 -10.96
CA PHE A 108 -4.23 -0.51 -10.22
C PHE A 108 -5.35 -0.85 -11.22
N PRO A 109 -6.20 -1.86 -10.97
CA PRO A 109 -7.29 -2.20 -11.88
C PRO A 109 -8.31 -1.06 -12.01
N SER A 110 -9.05 -1.04 -13.12
CA SER A 110 -10.13 -0.08 -13.33
C SER A 110 -11.31 -0.36 -12.41
N THR A 111 -12.16 0.65 -12.21
CA THR A 111 -13.37 0.54 -11.39
C THR A 111 -14.25 -0.61 -11.88
N GLN A 112 -14.42 -0.74 -13.19
CA GLN A 112 -15.24 -1.81 -13.78
C GLN A 112 -14.65 -3.20 -13.51
N VAL A 113 -13.33 -3.38 -13.67
CA VAL A 113 -12.68 -4.67 -13.39
C VAL A 113 -12.87 -5.07 -11.92
N LEU A 114 -12.73 -4.12 -10.98
CA LEU A 114 -12.92 -4.40 -9.56
C LEU A 114 -14.38 -4.73 -9.20
N ILE A 115 -15.35 -4.10 -9.87
CA ILE A 115 -16.77 -4.44 -9.73
C ILE A 115 -17.02 -5.86 -10.23
N ASP A 116 -16.49 -6.21 -11.40
CA ASP A 116 -16.64 -7.54 -11.99
C ASP A 116 -15.99 -8.62 -11.11
N TRP A 117 -14.79 -8.37 -10.57
CA TRP A 117 -14.12 -9.24 -9.61
C TRP A 117 -14.91 -9.41 -8.32
N ARG A 118 -15.42 -8.32 -7.73
CA ARG A 118 -16.24 -8.36 -6.52
C ARG A 118 -17.45 -9.26 -6.72
N ASP A 119 -18.22 -8.99 -7.76
CA ASP A 119 -19.49 -9.67 -8.01
C ASP A 119 -19.26 -11.16 -8.30
N ARG A 120 -18.17 -11.48 -9.00
CA ARG A 120 -17.76 -12.86 -9.29
C ARG A 120 -17.27 -13.60 -8.05
N TYR A 121 -16.34 -13.01 -7.31
CA TYR A 121 -15.78 -13.62 -6.09
C TYR A 121 -16.87 -13.86 -5.04
N LEU A 122 -17.70 -12.85 -4.75
CA LEU A 122 -18.77 -12.99 -3.75
C LEU A 122 -19.82 -14.03 -4.17
N ARG A 123 -20.11 -14.16 -5.46
CA ARG A 123 -21.01 -15.21 -5.97
C ARG A 123 -20.45 -16.60 -5.69
N VAL A 124 -19.16 -16.84 -5.98
CA VAL A 124 -18.51 -18.14 -5.72
C VAL A 124 -18.50 -18.43 -4.22
N TRP A 125 -18.07 -17.45 -3.42
CA TRP A 125 -18.03 -17.59 -1.96
C TRP A 125 -19.40 -17.92 -1.37
N ASP A 126 -20.45 -17.17 -1.74
CA ASP A 126 -21.83 -17.40 -1.29
C ASP A 126 -22.37 -18.77 -1.73
N GLY A 127 -21.90 -19.29 -2.87
CA GLY A 127 -22.32 -20.58 -3.42
C GLY A 127 -21.69 -21.79 -2.75
N TYR A 128 -20.51 -21.64 -2.14
CA TYR A 128 -19.71 -22.77 -1.65
C TYR A 128 -19.55 -22.80 -0.14
N ILE A 129 -19.64 -21.65 0.53
CA ILE A 129 -19.32 -21.53 1.97
C ILE A 129 -20.13 -22.50 2.86
N ASP A 130 -21.37 -22.84 2.49
CA ASP A 130 -22.20 -23.77 3.26
C ASP A 130 -21.73 -25.23 3.18
N GLU A 131 -20.97 -25.61 2.15
CA GLU A 131 -20.38 -26.94 2.01
C GLU A 131 -19.23 -27.18 3.02
N LEU A 132 -18.67 -26.10 3.54
CA LEU A 132 -17.60 -26.13 4.56
C LEU A 132 -18.14 -26.15 6.00
N GLU A 133 -19.47 -26.16 6.18
CA GLU A 133 -20.16 -26.16 7.47
C GLU A 133 -19.62 -25.14 8.51
N PRO A 134 -19.40 -23.86 8.16
CA PRO A 134 -18.99 -22.85 9.13
C PRO A 134 -20.14 -22.52 10.09
N ASP A 135 -19.79 -21.94 11.24
CA ASP A 135 -20.81 -21.30 12.07
C ASP A 135 -21.36 -20.01 11.43
N GLU A 136 -22.62 -19.69 11.74
CA GLU A 136 -23.33 -18.55 11.15
C GLU A 136 -22.65 -17.20 11.45
N ASP A 137 -22.08 -17.05 12.65
CA ASP A 137 -21.39 -15.82 13.06
C ASP A 137 -20.12 -15.62 12.21
N HIS A 138 -19.36 -16.69 11.96
CA HIS A 138 -18.21 -16.70 11.06
C HIS A 138 -18.63 -16.33 9.64
N LYS A 139 -19.69 -16.95 9.10
CA LYS A 139 -20.19 -16.65 7.75
C LYS A 139 -20.54 -15.17 7.61
N VAL A 140 -21.31 -14.61 8.53
CA VAL A 140 -21.70 -13.19 8.50
C VAL A 140 -20.47 -12.28 8.62
N ALA A 141 -19.59 -12.54 9.59
CA ALA A 141 -18.41 -11.73 9.83
C ALA A 141 -17.43 -11.76 8.64
N ARG A 142 -17.14 -12.95 8.11
CA ARG A 142 -16.22 -13.12 6.99
C ARG A 142 -16.76 -12.46 5.73
N ARG A 143 -18.05 -12.62 5.44
CA ARG A 143 -18.69 -11.98 4.29
C ARG A 143 -18.60 -10.45 4.37
N ALA A 144 -18.79 -9.87 5.56
CA ALA A 144 -18.66 -8.43 5.76
C ALA A 144 -17.23 -7.93 5.48
N VAL A 145 -16.21 -8.68 5.89
CA VAL A 145 -14.80 -8.36 5.58
C VAL A 145 -14.57 -8.37 4.07
N LEU A 146 -15.00 -9.44 3.38
CA LEU A 146 -14.83 -9.58 1.94
C LEU A 146 -15.48 -8.43 1.16
N VAL A 147 -16.73 -8.10 1.49
CA VAL A 147 -17.44 -6.95 0.89
C VAL A 147 -16.66 -5.66 1.12
N HIS A 148 -16.23 -5.40 2.36
CA HIS A 148 -15.48 -4.20 2.69
C HIS A 148 -14.18 -4.06 1.88
N THR A 149 -13.40 -5.15 1.75
CA THR A 149 -12.16 -5.17 0.97
C THR A 149 -12.39 -4.74 -0.49
N PHE A 150 -13.39 -5.31 -1.15
CA PHE A 150 -13.71 -4.93 -2.53
C PHE A 150 -14.26 -3.51 -2.64
N GLU A 151 -15.12 -3.08 -1.72
CA GLU A 151 -15.69 -1.72 -1.73
C GLU A 151 -14.61 -0.65 -1.55
N GLN A 152 -13.60 -0.89 -0.69
CA GLN A 152 -12.45 0.01 -0.54
C GLN A 152 -11.67 0.12 -1.85
N ALA A 153 -11.41 -1.00 -2.51
CA ALA A 153 -10.70 -1.02 -3.79
C ALA A 153 -11.48 -0.27 -4.89
N VAL A 154 -12.79 -0.52 -5.01
CA VAL A 154 -13.67 0.13 -5.99
C VAL A 154 -13.73 1.64 -5.75
N ALA A 155 -13.89 2.08 -4.50
CA ALA A 155 -13.91 3.49 -4.15
C ALA A 155 -12.58 4.18 -4.53
N LEU A 156 -11.45 3.53 -4.22
CA LEU A 156 -10.13 4.05 -4.57
C LEU A 156 -9.91 4.12 -6.09
N ALA A 157 -10.36 3.12 -6.86
CA ALA A 157 -10.28 3.17 -8.32
C ALA A 157 -11.09 4.35 -8.90
N ALA A 158 -12.32 4.54 -8.41
CA ALA A 158 -13.18 5.63 -8.85
C ALA A 158 -12.58 7.02 -8.56
N GLU A 159 -11.83 7.18 -7.46
CA GLU A 159 -11.10 8.42 -7.17
C GLU A 159 -9.89 8.66 -8.09
N ARG A 160 -9.31 7.59 -8.65
CA ARG A 160 -8.10 7.62 -9.48
C ARG A 160 -8.40 7.78 -10.97
N GLU A 161 -9.57 7.34 -11.42
CA GLU A 161 -9.98 7.46 -12.82
C GLU A 161 -10.28 8.93 -13.17
N PRO A 162 -9.76 9.44 -14.31
CA PRO A 162 -10.12 10.77 -14.78
C PRO A 162 -11.61 10.80 -15.15
N ALA A 163 -12.31 11.86 -14.70
CA ALA A 163 -13.72 12.11 -14.99
C ALA A 163 -14.02 12.34 -16.48
#